data_AF-A0A2V7SBR0-F1
#
_entry.id   AF-A0A2V7SBR0-F1
#
_cell.length_a   1.000
_cell.length_b   1.000
_cell.length_c   1.000
_cell.angle_alpha   90.00
_cell.angle_beta   90.00
_cell.angle_gamma   90.00
#
_symmetry.space_group_name_H-M   'P 1'
#
loop_
_entity.id
_entity.type
_entity.pdbx_description
1 polymer ?
#
loop_
_entity_poly.entity_id
_entity_poly.type
_entity_poly.pdbx_seq_one_letter_code
_entity_poly.pdbx_strand_id
1 'polypeptide(L)'
;MAPPTPAADALFAEHAPALRNFLGARCRDPDLAADLLQETAARLVAAGPRLDANGNPRGYLFRIAANVWRDHLRREIVRRRTLDGGGGGGGGGAAPAADQRVLERELKAAVRRAVQALPVAQRQVARLRHEEQLTFQEIAHRLSRPLGTVLTQMRAALAKIGAALESYR
;
A
#
# COMPACT_ATOMS: atom_id res chain seq x y z
N MET A 1 -1.95 -30.59 2.66
CA MET A 1 -3.00 -29.69 2.15
C MET A 1 -3.83 -29.28 3.37
N ALA A 2 -3.59 -28.10 3.93
CA ALA A 2 -4.29 -27.68 5.15
C ALA A 2 -5.75 -27.33 4.80
N PRO A 3 -6.75 -27.82 5.56
CA PRO A 3 -8.16 -27.49 5.34
C PRO A 3 -8.40 -25.99 5.58
N PRO A 4 -9.43 -25.38 4.95
CA PRO A 4 -9.70 -23.96 5.12
C PRO A 4 -10.09 -23.65 6.57
N THR A 5 -9.53 -22.54 7.07
CA THR A 5 -9.81 -21.99 8.39
C THR A 5 -11.16 -21.28 8.33
N PRO A 6 -12.23 -21.78 8.96
CA PRO A 6 -13.60 -21.23 8.81
C PRO A 6 -13.73 -19.74 9.21
N ALA A 7 -12.79 -19.21 9.99
CA ALA A 7 -12.72 -17.79 10.34
C ALA A 7 -12.35 -16.88 9.16
N ALA A 8 -11.46 -17.31 8.26
CA ALA A 8 -11.01 -16.50 7.13
C ALA A 8 -12.09 -16.38 6.05
N ASP A 9 -12.74 -17.50 5.72
CA ASP A 9 -13.80 -17.53 4.71
C ASP A 9 -15.03 -16.73 5.15
N ALA A 10 -15.43 -16.85 6.42
CA ALA A 10 -16.53 -16.08 6.98
C ALA A 10 -16.23 -14.56 6.98
N LEU A 11 -15.03 -14.17 7.42
CA LEU A 11 -14.59 -12.77 7.40
C LEU A 11 -14.56 -12.20 5.98
N PHE A 12 -14.10 -12.99 5.00
CA PHE A 12 -14.09 -12.57 3.61
C PHE A 12 -15.52 -12.42 3.07
N ALA A 13 -16.38 -13.41 3.27
CA ALA A 13 -17.76 -13.39 2.80
C ALA A 13 -18.53 -12.19 3.36
N GLU A 14 -18.37 -11.91 4.66
CA GLU A 14 -18.98 -10.75 5.32
C GLU A 14 -18.55 -9.41 4.70
N HIS A 15 -17.30 -9.31 4.23
CA HIS A 15 -16.73 -8.04 3.75
C HIS A 15 -16.54 -7.96 2.23
N ALA A 16 -16.89 -9.02 1.48
CA ALA A 16 -16.74 -9.09 0.03
C ALA A 16 -17.41 -7.92 -0.72
N PRO A 17 -18.63 -7.45 -0.37
CA PRO A 17 -19.23 -6.29 -1.02
C PRO A 17 -18.40 -5.01 -0.85
N ALA A 18 -17.91 -4.77 0.37
CA ALA A 18 -17.10 -3.60 0.67
C ALA A 18 -15.71 -3.66 0.03
N LEU A 19 -15.12 -4.86 -0.08
CA LEU A 19 -13.88 -5.09 -0.82
C LEU A 19 -14.04 -4.86 -2.32
N ARG A 20 -15.14 -5.33 -2.93
CA ARG A 20 -15.46 -5.06 -4.33
C ARG A 20 -15.55 -3.56 -4.60
N ASN A 21 -16.24 -2.81 -3.75
CA ASN A 21 -16.32 -1.36 -3.88
C ASN A 21 -14.94 -0.69 -3.70
N PHE A 22 -14.16 -1.14 -2.71
CA PHE A 22 -12.82 -0.62 -2.44
C PHE A 22 -11.86 -0.83 -3.61
N LEU A 23 -11.84 -2.02 -4.21
CA LEU A 23 -10.98 -2.36 -5.34
C LEU A 23 -11.52 -1.73 -6.63
N GLY A 24 -12.82 -1.83 -6.89
CA GLY A 24 -13.49 -1.26 -8.07
C GLY A 24 -13.27 0.25 -8.22
N ALA A 25 -13.36 1.00 -7.12
CA ALA A 25 -13.08 2.43 -7.11
C ALA A 25 -11.61 2.77 -7.50
N ARG A 26 -10.69 1.83 -7.35
CA ARG A 26 -9.24 2.00 -7.61
C ARG A 26 -8.83 1.53 -8.99
N CYS A 27 -9.29 0.35 -9.43
CA CYS A 27 -8.95 -0.20 -10.74
C CYS A 27 -9.79 0.40 -11.86
N ARG A 28 -11.04 0.81 -11.59
CA ARG A 28 -12.02 1.26 -12.60
C ARG A 28 -12.25 0.23 -13.71
N ASP A 29 -12.05 -1.04 -13.39
CA ASP A 29 -12.20 -2.19 -14.29
C ASP A 29 -12.83 -3.33 -13.47
N PRO A 30 -14.05 -3.79 -13.84
CA PRO A 30 -14.78 -4.79 -13.08
C PRO A 30 -14.13 -6.18 -13.11
N ASP A 31 -13.50 -6.56 -14.22
CA ASP A 31 -12.85 -7.87 -14.38
C ASP A 31 -11.57 -7.90 -13.54
N LEU A 32 -10.77 -6.83 -13.63
CA LEU A 32 -9.60 -6.67 -12.76
C LEU A 32 -10.00 -6.61 -11.28
N ALA A 33 -11.13 -5.97 -10.94
CA ALA A 33 -11.61 -5.95 -9.57
C ALA A 33 -11.90 -7.36 -9.04
N ALA A 34 -12.50 -8.23 -9.87
CA ALA A 34 -12.78 -9.62 -9.53
C ALA A 34 -11.49 -10.43 -9.31
N ASP A 35 -10.50 -10.28 -10.20
CA ASP A 35 -9.18 -10.93 -10.07
C ASP A 35 -8.47 -10.52 -8.76
N LEU A 36 -8.44 -9.21 -8.47
CA LEU A 36 -7.83 -8.70 -7.24
C LEU A 36 -8.59 -9.16 -5.99
N LEU A 37 -9.90 -9.34 -6.08
CA LEU A 37 -10.73 -9.88 -4.99
C LEU A 37 -10.36 -11.35 -4.71
N GLN A 38 -10.21 -12.16 -5.76
CA GLN A 38 -9.82 -13.56 -5.65
C GLN A 38 -8.41 -13.72 -5.07
N GLU A 39 -7.44 -12.93 -5.55
CA GLU A 39 -6.09 -12.88 -4.98
C GLU A 39 -6.10 -12.43 -3.50
N THR A 40 -6.99 -11.50 -3.14
CA THR A 40 -7.19 -11.07 -1.74
C THR A 40 -7.66 -12.24 -0.87
N ALA A 41 -8.63 -13.03 -1.36
CA ALA A 41 -9.10 -14.23 -0.65
C ALA A 41 -7.98 -15.25 -0.48
N ALA A 42 -7.20 -15.54 -1.53
CA ALA A 42 -6.08 -16.48 -1.47
C ALA A 42 -5.04 -16.06 -0.43
N ARG A 43 -4.67 -14.78 -0.39
CA ARG A 43 -3.74 -14.24 0.62
C ARG A 43 -4.32 -14.23 2.02
N LEU A 44 -5.63 -14.03 2.17
CA LEU A 44 -6.30 -14.12 3.48
C LEU A 44 -6.23 -15.54 4.04
N VAL A 45 -6.53 -16.55 3.22
CA VAL A 45 -6.44 -17.96 3.61
C VAL A 45 -5.00 -18.32 3.99
N ALA A 46 -4.02 -17.85 3.21
CA ALA A 46 -2.60 -18.06 3.52
C ALA A 46 -2.14 -17.34 4.82
N ALA A 47 -2.79 -16.26 5.23
CA ALA A 47 -2.49 -15.56 6.47
C ALA A 47 -2.95 -16.35 7.72
N GLY A 48 -3.96 -17.22 7.58
CA GLY A 48 -4.36 -18.22 8.56
C GLY A 48 -4.52 -17.67 10.00
N PRO A 49 -3.86 -18.26 11.02
CA PRO A 49 -4.00 -17.90 12.45
C PRO A 49 -3.60 -16.47 12.84
N ARG A 50 -2.99 -15.68 11.94
CA ARG A 50 -2.52 -14.32 12.26
C ARG A 50 -3.62 -13.27 12.28
N LEU A 51 -4.84 -13.63 11.89
CA LEU A 51 -5.98 -12.72 11.82
C LEU A 51 -6.35 -12.11 13.19
N ASP A 52 -6.13 -12.86 14.27
CA ASP A 52 -6.52 -12.48 15.63
C ASP A 52 -5.43 -11.74 16.41
N ALA A 53 -4.17 -11.80 15.96
CA ALA A 53 -3.01 -11.27 16.70
C ALA A 53 -3.07 -9.75 16.96
N ASN A 54 -3.98 -9.05 16.29
CA ASN A 54 -4.04 -7.60 16.26
C ASN A 54 -5.40 -7.01 16.66
N GLY A 55 -6.37 -7.86 17.05
CA GLY A 55 -7.73 -7.47 17.46
C GLY A 55 -8.58 -6.75 16.40
N ASN A 56 -8.11 -6.67 15.14
CA ASN A 56 -8.80 -5.98 14.05
C ASN A 56 -8.69 -6.78 12.73
N PRO A 57 -9.40 -7.93 12.64
CA PRO A 57 -9.36 -8.81 11.47
C PRO A 57 -9.85 -8.10 10.20
N ARG A 58 -10.89 -7.26 10.31
CA ARG A 58 -11.38 -6.41 9.21
C ARG A 58 -10.27 -5.50 8.66
N GLY A 59 -9.58 -4.76 9.54
CA GLY A 59 -8.49 -3.87 9.15
C GLY A 59 -7.27 -4.60 8.58
N TYR A 60 -7.11 -5.89 8.89
CA TYR A 60 -6.12 -6.75 8.26
C TYR A 60 -6.55 -7.16 6.85
N LEU A 61 -7.80 -7.59 6.67
CA LEU A 61 -8.38 -7.94 5.37
C LEU A 61 -8.28 -6.79 4.35
N PHE A 62 -8.70 -5.58 4.72
CA PHE A 62 -8.58 -4.41 3.84
C PHE A 62 -7.13 -4.04 3.52
N ARG A 63 -6.17 -4.42 4.37
CA ARG A 63 -4.75 -4.23 4.09
C ARG A 63 -4.23 -5.25 3.10
N ILE A 64 -4.67 -6.51 3.19
CA ILE A 64 -4.40 -7.52 2.16
C ILE A 64 -4.91 -7.03 0.81
N ALA A 65 -6.14 -6.51 0.74
CA ALA A 65 -6.69 -5.97 -0.51
C ALA A 65 -5.86 -4.79 -1.05
N ALA A 66 -5.44 -3.87 -0.17
CA ALA A 66 -4.57 -2.78 -0.56
C ALA A 66 -3.19 -3.27 -1.04
N ASN A 67 -2.64 -4.34 -0.44
CA ASN A 67 -1.41 -4.99 -0.88
C ASN A 67 -1.53 -5.53 -2.30
N VAL A 68 -2.58 -6.32 -2.53
CA VAL A 68 -2.88 -6.92 -3.83
C VAL A 68 -2.97 -5.86 -4.92
N TRP A 69 -3.69 -4.76 -4.66
CA TRP A 69 -3.77 -3.63 -5.57
C TRP A 69 -2.40 -2.98 -5.86
N ARG A 70 -1.58 -2.72 -4.83
CA ARG A 70 -0.26 -2.11 -5.03
C ARG A 70 0.69 -3.03 -5.81
N ASP A 71 0.65 -4.33 -5.55
CA ASP A 71 1.46 -5.30 -6.28
C ASP A 71 1.07 -5.35 -7.76
N HIS A 72 -0.23 -5.29 -8.04
CA HIS A 72 -0.73 -5.17 -9.41
C HIS A 72 -0.18 -3.92 -10.10
N LEU A 73 -0.32 -2.74 -9.47
CA LEU A 73 0.21 -1.48 -10.01
C LEU A 73 1.72 -1.53 -10.26
N ARG A 74 2.51 -2.10 -9.34
CA ARG A 74 3.97 -2.24 -9.52
C ARG A 74 4.28 -3.09 -10.75
N ARG A 75 3.59 -4.22 -10.93
CA ARG A 75 3.78 -5.11 -12.09
C ARG A 75 3.37 -4.43 -13.39
N GLU A 76 2.30 -3.64 -13.38
CA GLU A 76 1.85 -2.90 -14.55
C GLU A 76 2.85 -1.81 -14.97
N ILE A 77 3.39 -1.05 -14.01
CA ILE A 77 4.44 -0.05 -14.27
C ILE A 77 5.67 -0.71 -14.89
N VAL A 78 6.10 -1.86 -14.35
CA VAL A 78 7.25 -2.60 -14.91
C VAL A 78 6.93 -3.09 -16.33
N ARG A 79 5.75 -3.69 -16.57
CA ARG A 79 5.33 -4.12 -17.90
C ARG A 79 5.36 -2.97 -18.91
N ARG A 80 4.78 -1.82 -18.57
CA ARG A 80 4.79 -0.63 -19.43
C ARG A 80 6.21 -0.16 -19.75
N ARG A 81 7.11 -0.14 -18.76
CA ARG A 81 8.53 0.22 -18.97
C ARG A 81 9.29 -0.78 -19.85
N THR A 82 9.01 -2.07 -19.72
CA THR A 82 9.64 -3.10 -20.57
C THR A 82 9.13 -3.03 -22.00
N LEU A 83 7.83 -2.75 -22.20
CA LEU A 83 7.23 -2.57 -23.51
C LEU A 83 7.73 -1.29 -24.20
N ASP A 84 7.92 -0.20 -23.45
CA ASP A 84 8.49 1.06 -23.96
C ASP A 84 10.02 0.99 -24.20
N GLY A 85 10.69 -0.10 -23.79
CA GLY A 85 12.13 -0.30 -23.98
C GLY A 85 12.58 -0.60 -25.41
N GLY A 86 11.65 -0.68 -26.37
CA GLY A 86 11.92 -1.02 -27.77
C GLY A 86 11.70 0.10 -28.79
N GLY A 87 11.26 1.30 -28.41
CA GLY A 87 10.96 2.33 -29.40
C GLY A 87 10.88 3.73 -28.84
N GLY A 88 11.88 4.55 -29.17
CA GLY A 88 11.68 6.00 -29.17
C GLY A 88 10.58 6.36 -30.17
N GLY A 89 9.54 7.06 -29.71
CA GLY A 89 8.45 7.50 -30.59
C GLY A 89 7.41 8.29 -29.81
N GLY A 90 7.57 9.62 -29.81
CA GLY A 90 6.60 10.54 -29.26
C GLY A 90 5.31 10.66 -30.08
N GLY A 91 4.33 11.31 -29.47
CA GLY A 91 3.08 11.78 -30.08
C GLY A 91 1.88 11.42 -29.20
N GLY A 92 1.03 12.32 -28.75
CA GLY A 92 0.88 13.76 -28.92
C GLY A 92 -0.41 14.14 -28.17
N GLY A 93 -0.44 15.29 -27.49
CA GLY A 93 -1.65 15.77 -26.84
C GLY A 93 -1.45 16.63 -25.60
N ALA A 94 -1.31 17.94 -25.85
CA ALA A 94 -1.54 19.08 -24.96
C ALA A 94 -0.56 19.34 -23.79
N ALA A 95 -0.01 20.55 -23.81
CA ALA A 95 0.91 21.16 -22.86
C ALA A 95 0.55 21.09 -21.35
N PRO A 96 -0.71 20.90 -20.87
CA PRO A 96 -0.96 20.76 -19.42
C PRO A 96 -0.47 19.43 -18.83
N ALA A 97 -0.29 18.38 -19.65
CA ALA A 97 0.12 17.06 -19.18
C ALA A 97 1.63 16.95 -18.90
N ALA A 98 2.45 17.81 -19.51
CA ALA A 98 3.89 17.84 -19.29
C ALA A 98 4.20 18.42 -17.90
N ASP A 99 3.60 19.56 -17.57
CA ASP A 99 3.80 20.24 -16.29
C ASP A 99 3.29 19.40 -15.11
N GLN A 100 2.14 18.74 -15.27
CA GLN A 100 1.61 17.83 -14.24
C GLN A 100 2.54 16.64 -14.00
N ARG A 101 3.12 16.07 -15.06
CA ARG A 101 4.09 14.96 -14.94
C ARG A 101 5.40 15.41 -14.30
N VAL A 102 5.84 16.64 -14.55
CA VAL A 102 7.03 17.22 -13.91
C VAL A 102 6.77 17.45 -12.43
N LEU A 103 5.66 18.12 -12.08
CA LEU A 103 5.26 18.36 -10.70
C LEU A 103 5.11 17.06 -9.91
N GLU A 104 4.51 16.02 -10.50
CA GLU A 104 4.43 14.70 -9.89
C GLU A 104 5.82 14.07 -9.62
N ARG A 105 6.76 14.22 -10.55
CA ARG A 105 8.13 13.69 -10.40
C ARG A 105 8.86 14.43 -9.29
N GLU A 106 8.72 15.74 -9.22
CA GLU A 106 9.30 16.59 -8.19
C GLU A 106 8.70 16.30 -6.82
N LEU A 107 7.37 16.18 -6.72
CA LEU A 107 6.68 15.77 -5.50
C LEU A 107 7.17 14.40 -5.03
N LYS A 108 7.26 13.41 -5.93
CA LYS A 108 7.79 12.08 -5.61
C LYS A 108 9.25 12.16 -5.13
N ALA A 109 10.07 13.03 -5.73
CA ALA A 109 11.45 13.25 -5.28
C ALA A 109 11.51 13.92 -3.91
N ALA A 110 10.66 14.91 -3.66
CA ALA A 110 10.54 15.61 -2.38
C ALA A 110 10.11 14.67 -1.26
N VAL A 111 9.10 13.81 -1.50
CA VAL A 111 8.68 12.77 -0.56
C VAL A 111 9.85 11.84 -0.23
N ARG A 112 10.59 11.37 -1.24
CA ARG A 112 11.77 10.50 -1.02
C ARG A 112 12.84 11.19 -0.17
N ARG A 113 13.16 12.45 -0.46
CA ARG A 113 14.11 13.24 0.33
C ARG A 113 13.63 13.44 1.77
N ALA A 114 12.36 13.78 1.96
CA ALA A 114 11.78 13.96 3.29
C ALA A 114 11.86 12.68 4.13
N VAL A 115 11.52 11.53 3.54
CA VAL A 115 11.66 10.22 4.20
C VAL A 115 13.14 9.91 4.53
N GLN A 116 14.07 10.22 3.63
CA GLN A 116 15.51 10.04 3.86
C GLN A 116 16.09 11.02 4.89
N ALA A 117 15.45 12.15 5.16
CA ALA A 117 15.86 13.10 6.20
C ALA A 117 15.33 12.72 7.60
N LEU A 118 14.39 11.77 7.68
CA LEU A 118 13.87 11.31 8.96
C LEU A 118 14.98 10.65 9.81
N PRO A 119 14.99 10.87 11.13
CA PRO A 119 15.75 10.06 12.08
C PRO A 119 15.53 8.56 11.85
N VAL A 120 16.57 7.76 12.04
CA VAL A 120 16.59 6.32 11.72
C VAL A 120 15.37 5.59 12.28
N ALA A 121 15.02 5.83 13.55
CA ALA A 121 13.88 5.18 14.19
C ALA A 121 12.53 5.55 13.54
N GLN A 122 12.33 6.82 13.18
CA GLN A 122 11.11 7.31 12.52
C GLN A 122 11.00 6.75 11.09
N ARG A 123 12.11 6.76 10.36
CA ARG A 123 12.22 6.19 9.01
C ARG A 123 11.93 4.70 9.02
N GLN A 124 12.47 3.96 9.99
CA GLN A 124 12.27 2.52 10.10
C GLN A 124 10.80 2.16 10.31
N VAL A 125 10.10 2.85 11.22
CA VAL A 125 8.66 2.66 11.43
C VAL A 125 7.86 3.01 10.18
N ALA A 126 8.13 4.16 9.56
CA ALA A 126 7.45 4.57 8.32
C ALA A 126 7.67 3.56 7.18
N ARG A 127 8.89 3.03 7.06
CA ARG A 127 9.25 2.03 6.06
C ARG A 127 8.51 0.71 6.29
N LEU A 128 8.56 0.17 7.50
CA LEU A 128 7.83 -1.06 7.85
C LEU A 128 6.31 -0.89 7.64
N ARG A 129 5.78 0.30 7.91
CA ARG A 129 4.36 0.60 7.70
C ARG A 129 4.00 0.71 6.21
N HIS A 130 4.88 1.23 5.38
CA HIS A 130 4.58 1.51 3.97
C HIS A 130 4.99 0.39 3.01
N GLU A 131 6.19 -0.16 3.20
CA GLU A 131 6.78 -1.20 2.35
C GLU A 131 6.30 -2.59 2.78
N GLU A 132 6.43 -2.91 4.07
CA GLU A 132 6.04 -4.23 4.63
C GLU A 132 4.57 -4.27 5.10
N GLN A 133 3.89 -3.12 5.17
CA GLN A 133 2.48 -2.99 5.56
C GLN A 133 2.11 -3.65 6.89
N LEU A 134 3.05 -3.64 7.82
CA LEU A 134 2.83 -4.11 9.18
C LEU A 134 1.89 -3.16 9.94
N THR A 135 1.09 -3.69 10.88
CA THR A 135 0.40 -2.88 11.89
C THR A 135 1.39 -2.24 12.82
N PHE A 136 0.96 -1.22 13.55
CA PHE A 136 1.80 -0.66 14.61
C PHE A 136 2.14 -1.68 15.71
N GLN A 137 1.27 -2.67 15.96
CA GLN A 137 1.56 -3.80 16.85
C GLN A 137 2.62 -4.74 16.26
N GLU A 138 2.47 -5.18 15.00
CA GLU A 138 3.47 -6.00 14.30
C GLU A 138 4.82 -5.29 14.22
N ILE A 139 4.84 -3.97 13.99
CA ILE A 139 6.05 -3.15 14.03
C ILE A 139 6.63 -3.10 15.43
N ALA A 140 5.80 -2.89 16.46
CA ALA A 140 6.22 -2.89 17.86
C ALA A 140 6.87 -4.22 18.26
N HIS A 141 6.24 -5.35 17.90
CA HIS A 141 6.81 -6.68 18.10
C HIS A 141 8.11 -6.88 17.33
N ARG A 142 8.15 -6.55 16.03
CA ARG A 142 9.33 -6.73 15.16
C ARG A 142 10.52 -5.87 15.57
N LEU A 143 10.28 -4.69 16.14
CA LEU A 143 11.32 -3.80 16.63
C LEU A 143 11.61 -3.98 18.12
N SER A 144 10.90 -4.87 18.82
CA SER A 144 10.96 -5.03 20.27
C SER A 144 10.81 -3.70 21.02
N ARG A 145 9.82 -2.89 20.63
CA ARG A 145 9.55 -1.55 21.18
C ARG A 145 8.09 -1.42 21.63
N PRO A 146 7.78 -0.59 22.64
CA PRO A 146 6.40 -0.34 23.04
C PRO A 146 5.55 0.24 21.90
N LEU A 147 4.28 -0.18 21.79
CA LEU A 147 3.34 0.32 20.79
C LEU A 147 3.23 1.86 20.80
N GLY A 148 3.18 2.47 21.98
CA GLY A 148 3.13 3.93 22.13
C GLY A 148 4.37 4.63 21.54
N THR A 149 5.54 4.01 21.60
CA THR A 149 6.77 4.53 20.99
C THR A 149 6.68 4.48 19.48
N VAL A 150 6.22 3.36 18.91
CA VAL A 150 6.02 3.21 17.46
C VAL A 150 5.01 4.23 16.93
N LEU A 151 3.89 4.42 17.62
CA LEU A 151 2.87 5.42 17.26
C LEU A 151 3.43 6.84 17.29
N THR A 152 4.19 7.18 18.34
CA THR A 152 4.83 8.49 18.47
C THR A 152 5.87 8.73 17.36
N GLN A 153 6.67 7.72 17.05
CA GLN A 153 7.64 7.77 15.94
C GLN A 153 6.95 7.95 14.59
N MET A 154 5.83 7.27 14.35
CA MET A 154 5.06 7.43 13.12
C MET A 154 4.44 8.83 13.02
N ARG A 155 3.86 9.36 14.10
CA ARG A 155 3.31 10.73 14.12
C ARG A 155 4.40 11.76 13.82
N ALA A 156 5.55 11.65 14.45
CA ALA A 156 6.69 12.53 14.19
C ALA A 156 7.22 12.41 12.74
N ALA A 157 7.22 11.20 12.17
CA ALA A 157 7.57 10.98 10.78
C ALA A 157 6.62 11.72 9.83
N LEU A 158 5.30 11.57 10.03
CA LEU A 158 4.29 12.21 9.19
C LEU A 158 4.33 13.74 9.31
N ALA A 159 4.54 14.29 10.50
CA ALA A 159 4.66 15.73 10.70
C ALA A 159 5.84 16.32 9.92
N LYS A 160 7.00 15.66 9.96
CA LYS A 160 8.20 16.10 9.21
C LYS A 160 8.04 15.97 7.71
N ILE A 161 7.42 14.88 7.25
CA ILE A 161 7.11 14.72 5.82
C ILE A 161 6.13 15.81 5.38
N GLY A 162 5.07 16.07 6.15
CA GLY A 162 4.11 17.14 5.85
C GLY A 162 4.77 18.50 5.73
N ALA A 163 5.57 18.90 6.72
CA ALA A 163 6.30 20.18 6.70
C ALA A 163 7.26 20.31 5.50
N ALA A 164 7.92 19.22 5.10
CA ALA A 164 8.80 19.21 3.93
C ALA A 164 8.06 19.34 2.58
N LEU A 165 6.76 19.06 2.57
CA LEU A 165 5.91 19.09 1.38
C LEU A 165 4.97 20.30 1.33
N GLU A 166 4.97 21.17 2.35
CA GLU A 166 4.14 22.39 2.42
C GLU A 166 4.38 23.31 1.20
N SER A 167 5.59 23.28 0.64
CA SER A 167 5.98 24.03 -0.56
C SER A 167 5.43 23.46 -1.88
N TYR A 168 4.77 22.30 -1.85
CA TYR A 168 4.15 21.64 -3.00
C TYR A 168 2.62 21.62 -2.92
N ARG A 169 2.04 22.35 -1.96
CA ARG A 169 0.60 22.43 -1.73
C ARG A 169 -0.07 23.52 -2.54
#